data_AF-A0A813KMG1-F1
#
_entry.id   AF-A0A813KMG1-F1
#
_cell.length_a   1.000
_cell.length_b   1.000
_cell.length_c   1.000
_cell.angle_alpha   90.00
_cell.angle_beta   90.00
_cell.angle_gamma   90.00
#
_symmetry.space_group_name_H-M   'P 1'
#
loop_
_entity.id
_entity.type
_entity.pdbx_description
1 polymer ?
#
loop_
_entity_poly.entity_id
_entity_poly.type
_entity_poly.pdbx_seq_one_letter_code
_entity_poly.pdbx_strand_id
1 'polypeptide(L)'
;MADSNRRERSRSPAKKRAARSSSSSSESAPKPKVREPVVKTGVHLKIAEEETRRGRPLSGAERDQMFRDYAREQQGLPPLPAGGGKGKGGGGKGKGKW
;
A
#
# COMPACT_ATOMS: atom_id res chain seq x y z
N MET A 1 -27.20 39.26 48.04
CA MET A 1 -26.00 38.39 48.04
C MET A 1 -25.80 37.86 46.63
N ALA A 2 -24.55 37.88 46.18
CA ALA A 2 -24.13 37.61 44.82
C ALA A 2 -24.00 36.12 44.49
N ASP A 3 -24.01 35.87 43.18
CA ASP A 3 -23.28 34.85 42.43
C ASP A 3 -23.60 33.35 42.59
N SER A 4 -24.10 32.78 41.49
CA SER A 4 -23.79 31.41 41.06
C SER A 4 -23.99 31.27 39.54
N ASN A 5 -23.28 32.09 38.77
CA ASN A 5 -23.01 31.89 37.34
C ASN A 5 -22.19 30.61 37.13
N ARG A 6 -22.80 29.42 36.94
CA ARG A 6 -22.02 28.26 36.43
C ARG A 6 -22.80 27.03 35.94
N ARG A 7 -23.63 27.14 34.90
CA ARG A 7 -23.84 26.00 33.97
C ARG A 7 -24.46 26.38 32.62
N GLU A 8 -23.93 27.44 32.03
CA GLU A 8 -23.72 27.50 30.58
C GLU A 8 -22.80 26.32 30.17
N ARG A 9 -23.37 25.21 29.72
CA ARG A 9 -22.63 24.20 28.94
C ARG A 9 -23.59 23.41 28.04
N SER A 10 -23.89 24.03 26.90
CA SER A 10 -23.96 23.37 25.59
C SER A 10 -24.78 22.08 25.52
N ARG A 11 -26.12 22.19 25.44
CA ARG A 11 -26.93 21.12 24.84
C ARG A 11 -26.75 21.21 23.32
N SER A 12 -25.81 20.45 22.79
CA SER A 12 -25.59 20.34 21.34
C SER A 12 -26.88 19.88 20.64
N PRO A 13 -27.27 20.48 19.49
CA PRO A 13 -28.41 20.00 18.73
C PRO A 13 -28.12 18.59 18.20
N ALA A 14 -29.08 17.68 18.37
CA ALA A 14 -29.02 16.30 17.93
C ALA A 14 -28.66 16.22 16.44
N LYS A 15 -27.47 15.66 16.14
CA LYS A 15 -26.99 15.45 14.78
C LYS A 15 -27.87 14.38 14.13
N LYS A 16 -28.86 14.82 13.33
CA LYS A 16 -29.70 13.96 12.48
C LYS A 16 -28.78 13.05 11.68
N ARG A 17 -28.83 11.75 11.95
CA ARG A 17 -28.16 10.73 11.15
C ARG A 17 -28.84 10.75 9.79
N ALA A 18 -28.17 11.27 8.77
CA ALA A 18 -28.61 11.08 7.40
C ALA A 18 -28.70 9.57 7.18
N ALA A 19 -29.92 9.07 6.96
CA ALA A 19 -30.14 7.73 6.46
C ALA A 19 -29.33 7.65 5.17
N ARG A 20 -28.28 6.82 5.17
CA ARG A 20 -27.57 6.46 3.94
C ARG A 20 -28.58 5.69 3.10
N SER A 21 -29.28 6.39 2.23
CA SER A 21 -29.98 5.78 1.12
C SER A 21 -28.94 4.99 0.34
N SER A 22 -29.05 3.66 0.41
CA SER A 22 -28.42 2.76 -0.53
C SER A 22 -29.03 3.03 -1.90
N SER A 23 -28.54 4.05 -2.59
CA SER A 23 -28.73 4.16 -4.02
C SER A 23 -27.97 2.99 -4.64
N SER A 24 -28.71 1.92 -4.91
CA SER A 24 -28.28 0.87 -5.83
C SER A 24 -28.21 1.51 -7.22
N SER A 25 -27.12 2.23 -7.48
CA SER A 25 -26.73 2.54 -8.85
C SER A 25 -26.42 1.19 -9.48
N SER A 26 -27.36 0.70 -10.28
CA SER A 26 -27.11 -0.30 -11.31
C SER A 26 -26.17 0.34 -12.34
N GLU A 27 -24.92 0.53 -11.95
CA GLU A 27 -23.85 0.94 -12.84
C GLU A 27 -23.52 -0.27 -13.71
N SER A 28 -23.93 -0.15 -14.97
CA SER A 28 -23.58 -1.02 -16.07
C SER A 28 -22.13 -1.48 -15.92
N ALA A 29 -21.93 -2.77 -15.61
CA ALA A 29 -20.60 -3.31 -15.38
C ALA A 29 -19.73 -3.01 -16.61
N PRO A 30 -18.60 -2.30 -16.46
CA PRO A 30 -17.75 -1.98 -17.60
C PRO A 30 -17.28 -3.29 -18.23
N LYS A 31 -17.52 -3.43 -19.54
CA LYS A 31 -17.03 -4.59 -20.32
C LYS A 31 -15.54 -4.79 -20.02
N PRO A 32 -15.08 -6.03 -19.77
CA PRO A 32 -13.68 -6.26 -19.47
C PRO A 32 -12.84 -5.79 -20.66
N LYS A 33 -12.03 -4.77 -20.44
CA LYS A 33 -11.04 -4.30 -21.41
C LYS A 33 -10.13 -5.49 -21.71
N VAL A 34 -10.05 -5.93 -22.97
CA VAL A 34 -9.11 -6.97 -23.39
C VAL A 34 -7.71 -6.47 -23.01
N ARG A 35 -7.07 -7.14 -22.04
CA ARG A 35 -5.74 -6.78 -21.59
C ARG A 35 -4.74 -7.49 -22.48
N GLU A 36 -3.90 -6.72 -23.16
CA GLU A 36 -2.75 -7.26 -23.87
C GLU A 36 -1.83 -8.02 -22.89
N PRO A 37 -1.12 -9.07 -23.36
CA PRO A 37 -0.21 -9.82 -22.51
C PRO A 37 0.92 -8.92 -21.98
N VAL A 38 1.04 -8.82 -20.65
CA VAL A 38 2.10 -8.04 -20.01
C VAL A 38 3.42 -8.82 -20.07
N VAL A 39 4.36 -8.32 -20.87
CA VAL A 39 5.72 -8.86 -20.95
C VAL A 39 6.52 -8.34 -19.75
N LYS A 40 7.04 -9.27 -18.92
CA LYS A 40 7.94 -8.90 -17.81
C LYS A 40 9.32 -8.58 -18.35
N THR A 41 9.94 -7.51 -17.87
CA THR A 41 11.29 -7.08 -18.26
C THR A 41 12.16 -6.75 -17.06
N GLY A 42 13.47 -6.65 -17.27
CA GLY A 42 14.45 -6.28 -16.23
C GLY A 42 14.42 -7.21 -15.03
N VAL A 43 14.44 -6.63 -13.82
CA VAL A 43 14.42 -7.37 -12.55
C VAL A 43 13.18 -8.25 -12.38
N HIS A 44 12.04 -7.87 -12.95
CA HIS A 44 10.81 -8.66 -12.83
C HIS A 44 10.88 -9.95 -13.64
N LEU A 45 11.61 -9.95 -14.76
CA LEU A 45 11.91 -11.16 -15.52
C LEU A 45 12.85 -12.07 -14.71
N LYS A 46 13.95 -11.52 -14.18
CA LYS A 46 14.91 -12.25 -13.33
C LYS A 46 14.23 -12.91 -12.12
N ILE A 47 13.31 -12.21 -11.45
CA ILE A 47 12.51 -12.75 -10.34
C ILE A 47 11.63 -13.91 -10.82
N ALA A 48 10.94 -13.78 -11.96
CA ALA A 48 10.07 -14.83 -12.48
C ALA A 48 10.84 -16.09 -12.89
N GLU A 49 12.01 -15.92 -13.50
CA GLU A 49 12.92 -17.02 -13.83
C GLU A 49 13.42 -17.73 -12.57
N GLU A 50 13.79 -16.98 -11.53
CA GLU A 50 14.27 -17.54 -10.27
C GLU A 50 13.15 -18.28 -9.51
N GLU A 51 11.92 -17.77 -9.51
CA GLU A 51 10.75 -18.47 -8.97
C GLU A 51 10.47 -19.77 -9.72
N THR A 52 10.56 -19.74 -11.05
CA THR A 52 10.38 -20.91 -11.91
C THR A 52 11.47 -21.94 -11.64
N ARG A 53 12.73 -21.50 -11.53
CA ARG A 53 13.90 -22.34 -11.23
C ARG A 53 13.77 -23.02 -9.87
N ARG A 54 13.27 -22.30 -8.87
CA ARG A 54 13.09 -22.83 -7.50
C ARG A 54 11.81 -23.65 -7.33
N GLY A 55 10.88 -23.59 -8.27
CA GLY A 55 9.55 -24.20 -8.15
C GLY A 55 8.72 -23.62 -7.00
N ARG A 56 9.09 -22.45 -6.47
CA ARG A 56 8.39 -21.78 -5.36
C ARG A 56 8.46 -20.26 -5.52
N PRO A 57 7.45 -19.53 -5.04
CA PRO A 57 7.51 -18.07 -5.01
C PRO A 57 8.65 -17.59 -4.11
N LEU A 58 9.31 -16.50 -4.51
CA LEU A 58 10.37 -15.89 -3.74
C LEU A 58 9.76 -15.14 -2.54
N SER A 59 10.40 -15.27 -1.39
CA SER A 59 10.06 -14.49 -0.20
C SER A 59 10.13 -13.00 -0.53
N GLY A 60 9.34 -12.18 0.18
CA GLY A 60 9.42 -10.73 0.06
C GLY A 60 10.84 -10.19 0.28
N ALA A 61 11.59 -10.80 1.21
CA ALA A 61 12.98 -10.43 1.47
C ALA A 61 13.92 -10.80 0.31
N GLU A 62 13.69 -11.95 -0.34
CA GLU A 62 14.49 -12.40 -1.48
C GLU A 62 14.22 -11.52 -2.71
N ARG A 63 12.96 -11.14 -2.93
CA ARG A 63 12.61 -10.20 -4.01
C ARG A 63 13.23 -8.83 -3.77
N ASP A 64 13.10 -8.28 -2.57
CA ASP A 64 13.71 -6.99 -2.18
C ASP A 64 15.23 -7.00 -2.38
N GLN A 65 15.89 -8.11 -2.03
CA GLN A 65 17.31 -8.31 -2.28
C GLN A 65 17.63 -8.23 -3.79
N MET A 66 16.88 -8.95 -4.64
CA MET A 66 17.08 -8.90 -6.10
C MET A 66 16.84 -7.49 -6.68
N PHE A 67 15.88 -6.73 -6.16
CA PHE A 67 15.68 -5.33 -6.55
C PHE A 67 16.88 -4.46 -6.22
N ARG A 68 17.45 -4.63 -5.02
CA ARG A 68 18.65 -3.87 -4.61
C ARG A 68 19.88 -4.24 -5.42
N ASP A 69 20.08 -5.53 -5.66
CA ASP A 69 21.20 -6.02 -6.46
C ASP A 69 21.08 -5.55 -7.90
N TYR A 70 19.87 -5.56 -8.48
CA TYR A 70 19.62 -4.99 -9.80
C TYR A 70 19.90 -3.49 -9.86
N ALA A 71 19.46 -2.72 -8.86
CA ALA A 71 19.75 -1.28 -8.80
C ALA A 71 21.25 -1.00 -8.68
N ARG A 72 21.99 -1.82 -7.93
CA ARG A 72 23.45 -1.72 -7.81
C ARG A 72 24.16 -2.10 -9.10
N GLU A 73 23.70 -3.14 -9.78
CA GLU A 73 24.18 -3.54 -11.12
C GLU A 73 24.06 -2.37 -12.11
N GLN A 74 22.92 -1.66 -12.10
CA GLN A 74 22.73 -0.45 -12.94
C GLN A 74 23.67 0.70 -12.57
N GLN A 75 24.16 0.75 -11.33
CA GLN A 75 25.11 1.75 -10.84
C GLN A 75 26.58 1.30 -10.96
N GLY A 76 26.85 0.06 -11.42
CA GLY A 76 28.19 -0.52 -11.45
C GLY A 76 28.73 -0.92 -10.07
N LEU A 77 27.86 -1.03 -9.06
CA LEU A 77 28.21 -1.48 -7.72
C LEU A 77 28.05 -3.01 -7.58
N PRO A 78 28.87 -3.67 -6.76
CA PRO A 78 28.72 -5.10 -6.50
C PRO A 78 27.42 -5.40 -5.73
N PRO A 79 26.85 -6.62 -5.83
CA PRO A 79 25.64 -7.01 -5.12
C PRO A 79 25.85 -7.00 -3.60
N LEU A 80 24.74 -6.88 -2.85
CA LEU A 80 24.76 -6.91 -1.40
C LEU A 80 24.95 -8.35 -0.89
N PRO A 81 25.59 -8.55 0.27
CA PRO A 81 25.72 -9.86 0.87
C PRO A 81 24.35 -10.43 1.25
N ALA A 82 24.16 -11.72 0.97
CA ALA A 82 22.93 -12.45 1.30
C ALA A 82 22.69 -12.38 2.82
N GLY A 83 21.59 -11.73 3.23
CA GLY A 83 21.23 -11.56 4.64
C GLY A 83 21.41 -10.14 5.20
N GLY A 84 21.87 -9.17 4.41
CA GLY A 84 22.08 -7.77 4.84
C GLY A 84 20.81 -6.93 5.11
N GLY A 85 19.64 -7.56 5.16
CA GLY A 85 18.34 -6.89 5.25
C GLY A 85 17.87 -6.55 6.66
N LYS A 86 18.71 -5.96 7.53
CA LYS A 86 18.20 -5.25 8.73
C LYS A 86 17.75 -3.84 8.33
N GLY A 87 16.84 -3.76 7.36
CA GLY A 87 16.20 -2.52 6.93
C GLY A 87 15.16 -2.12 7.96
N LYS A 88 15.50 -1.13 8.78
CA LYS A 88 14.61 -0.45 9.72
C LYS A 88 13.31 -0.06 8.99
N GLY A 89 12.19 -0.67 9.38
CA GLY A 89 10.88 -0.42 8.79
C GLY A 89 10.55 1.06 8.74
N GLY A 90 10.37 1.58 7.52
CA GLY A 90 9.79 2.89 7.29
C GLY A 90 8.33 2.88 7.70
N GLY A 91 8.08 3.25 8.96
CA GLY A 91 6.74 3.55 9.46
C GLY A 91 6.17 4.76 8.74
N GLY A 92 5.48 4.53 7.62
CA GLY A 92 4.68 5.54 6.93
C GLY A 92 3.47 5.93 7.77
N LYS A 93 3.66 6.84 8.74
CA LYS A 93 2.55 7.63 9.32
C LYS A 93 2.10 8.64 8.27
N GLY A 94 1.12 8.23 7.45
CA GLY A 94 0.47 9.08 6.45
C GLY A 94 -1.05 9.09 6.62
N LYS A 95 -1.58 9.31 7.83
CA LYS A 95 -3.00 9.68 7.99
C LYS A 95 -3.12 11.19 7.82
N GLY A 96 -3.14 11.63 6.56
CA GLY A 96 -3.67 12.92 6.16
C GLY A 96 -5.15 12.95 6.50
N LYS A 97 -5.50 13.85 7.40
CA LYS A 97 -6.87 14.18 7.83
C LYS A 97 -7.57 14.82 6.62
N TRP A 98 -8.55 14.13 6.05
CA TRP A 98 -9.62 14.75 5.24
C TRP A 98 -10.82 14.94 6.15
#